data_AF-A0A7C6H5D7-F1
#
_entry.id   AF-A0A7C6H5D7-F1
#
_cell.length_a   1.000
_cell.length_b   1.000
_cell.length_c   1.000
_cell.angle_alpha   90.00
_cell.angle_beta   90.00
_cell.angle_gamma   90.00
#
_symmetry.space_group_name_H-M   'P 1'
#
loop_
_entity.id
_entity.type
_entity.pdbx_description
1 polymer ?
#
loop_
_entity_poly.entity_id
_entity_poly.type
_entity_poly.pdbx_seq_one_letter_code
_entity_poly.pdbx_strand_id
1 'polypeptide(L)' 'MDISKEKCRYCGEQAKYFQFATFICEKDECAERAMEDRGGPAGHIKEKMEREAQKKQGCR' A
#
# COMPACT_ATOMS: atom_id res chain seq x y z
N MET A 1 11.29 17.73 -6.08
CA MET A 1 10.03 17.38 -6.78
C MET A 1 8.90 18.24 -6.21
N ASP A 2 8.19 19.00 -7.04
CA ASP A 2 6.97 19.72 -6.63
C ASP A 2 5.78 18.76 -6.69
N ILE A 3 5.36 18.20 -5.53
CA ILE A 3 4.22 17.28 -5.46
C ILE A 3 2.92 17.98 -5.90
N SER A 4 2.81 19.29 -5.65
CA SER A 4 1.63 20.09 -5.99
C SER A 4 1.35 20.23 -7.49
N LYS A 5 2.27 19.83 -8.38
CA LYS A 5 2.02 19.82 -9.84
C LYS A 5 1.58 18.45 -10.34
N GLU A 6 1.76 17.42 -9.53
CA GLU A 6 1.41 16.05 -9.86
C GLU A 6 -0.05 15.76 -9.52
N LYS A 7 -0.62 14.77 -10.20
CA LYS A 7 -1.99 14.31 -9.99
C LYS A 7 -2.01 12.94 -9.33
N CYS A 8 -3.03 12.69 -8.52
CA CYS A 8 -3.33 11.40 -7.94
C CYS A 8 -3.53 10.37 -9.05
N ARG A 9 -2.80 9.26 -8.98
CA ARG A 9 -2.91 8.17 -9.96
C ARG A 9 -4.29 7.52 -9.98
N TYR A 10 -5.05 7.60 -8.88
CA TYR A 10 -6.32 6.87 -8.71
C TYR A 10 -7.55 7.72 -9.03
N CYS A 11 -7.61 8.97 -8.54
CA CYS A 11 -8.76 9.86 -8.75
C CYS A 11 -8.50 11.03 -9.71
N GLY A 12 -7.24 11.30 -10.08
CA GLY A 12 -6.87 12.40 -10.96
C GLY A 12 -6.86 13.80 -10.32
N GLU A 13 -7.20 13.91 -9.03
CA GLU A 13 -7.09 15.18 -8.28
C GLU A 13 -5.64 15.57 -8.01
N GLN A 14 -5.43 16.76 -7.45
CA GLN A 14 -4.09 17.23 -7.10
C GLN A 14 -3.44 16.33 -6.04
N ALA A 15 -2.22 15.88 -6.32
CA ALA A 15 -1.46 15.09 -5.39
C ALA A 15 -1.04 15.96 -4.20
N LYS A 16 -1.31 15.45 -3.00
CA LYS A 16 -0.88 16.05 -1.72
C LYS A 16 0.33 15.31 -1.17
N TYR A 17 0.40 14.00 -1.43
CA TYR A 17 1.39 13.11 -0.82
C TYR A 17 2.03 12.21 -1.87
N PHE A 18 3.30 11.86 -1.65
CA PHE A 18 3.99 10.79 -2.38
C PHE A 18 4.22 9.64 -1.41
N GLN A 19 3.31 8.68 -1.41
CA GLN A 19 3.34 7.50 -0.54
C GLN A 19 3.20 6.24 -1.38
N PHE A 20 3.67 5.10 -0.87
CA PHE A 20 3.69 3.85 -1.64
C PHE A 20 4.27 4.10 -3.04
N ALA A 21 5.38 4.85 -3.10
CA ALA A 21 5.99 5.50 -4.27
C ALA A 21 5.07 5.70 -5.49
N THR A 22 3.92 6.30 -5.22
CA THR A 22 2.97 6.83 -6.20
C THR A 22 2.43 8.15 -5.66
N PHE A 23 2.01 9.03 -6.55
CA PHE A 23 1.39 10.30 -6.16
C PHE A 23 -0.08 10.04 -5.82
N ILE A 24 -0.48 10.41 -4.59
CA ILE A 24 -1.84 10.26 -4.08
C ILE A 24 -2.38 11.59 -3.56
N CYS A 25 -3.70 11.75 -3.66
CA CYS A 25 -4.42 12.84 -3.01
C CYS A 25 -4.60 12.55 -1.51
N GLU A 26 -5.37 13.39 -0.83
CA GLU A 26 -5.67 13.27 0.61
C GLU A 26 -6.81 12.32 0.96
N LYS A 27 -7.42 11.66 -0.03
CA LYS A 27 -8.51 10.72 0.21
C LYS A 27 -7.97 9.36 0.64
N ASP A 28 -8.50 8.82 1.75
CA ASP A 28 -8.15 7.50 2.26
C ASP A 28 -8.33 6.40 1.22
N GLU A 29 -9.40 6.45 0.40
CA GLU A 29 -9.65 5.47 -0.67
C GLU A 29 -8.48 5.36 -1.66
N CYS A 30 -7.78 6.47 -1.94
CA CYS A 30 -6.64 6.49 -2.85
C CYS A 30 -5.37 5.97 -2.16
N ALA A 31 -5.24 6.21 -0.86
CA ALA A 31 -4.14 5.69 -0.04
C ALA A 31 -4.26 4.17 0.14
N GLU A 32 -5.47 3.67 0.41
CA GLU A 32 -5.75 2.23 0.52
C GLU A 32 -5.49 1.52 -0.81
N ARG A 33 -5.98 2.06 -1.93
CA ARG A 33 -5.68 1.50 -3.26
C ARG A 33 -4.20 1.53 -3.58
N ALA A 34 -3.48 2.60 -3.22
CA ALA A 34 -2.03 2.67 -3.38
C ALA A 34 -1.29 1.64 -2.55
N MET A 35 -1.77 1.41 -1.33
CA MET A 35 -1.26 0.40 -0.44
C MET A 35 -1.52 -1.00 -1.00
N GLU A 36 -2.75 -1.32 -1.40
CA GLU A 36 -3.14 -2.61 -2.01
C GLU A 36 -2.41 -2.92 -3.31
N ASP A 37 -2.27 -1.93 -4.21
CA ASP A 37 -1.51 -2.06 -5.46
C ASP A 37 -0.04 -2.41 -5.20
N ARG A 38 0.49 -1.97 -4.04
CA ARG A 38 1.82 -2.29 -3.54
C ARG A 38 1.91 -3.56 -2.70
N GLY A 39 0.82 -4.32 -2.56
CA GLY A 39 0.77 -5.56 -1.78
C GLY A 39 0.03 -5.44 -0.43
N GLY A 40 -0.62 -4.32 -0.17
CA GLY A 40 -1.38 -4.03 1.05
C GLY A 40 -0.50 -3.68 2.25
N PRO A 41 -1.12 -3.35 3.42
CA PRO A 41 -0.37 -3.26 4.68
C PRO A 41 0.23 -4.64 5.05
N ALA A 42 -0.31 -5.68 4.41
CA ALA A 42 0.13 -7.06 4.46
C ALA A 42 1.14 -7.46 3.39
N GLY A 43 1.76 -6.55 2.64
CA GLY A 43 2.85 -6.92 1.72
C GLY A 43 4.01 -7.63 2.45
N HIS A 44 4.20 -7.28 3.74
CA HIS A 44 5.09 -7.99 4.67
C HIS A 44 4.36 -9.00 5.59
N ILE A 45 3.03 -8.90 5.74
CA ILE A 45 2.23 -9.76 6.63
C ILE A 45 1.76 -11.03 5.92
N LYS A 46 1.49 -11.04 4.61
CA LYS A 46 1.18 -12.26 3.86
C LYS A 46 2.35 -13.25 3.94
N GLU A 47 3.57 -12.79 3.65
CA GLU A 47 4.77 -13.62 3.79
C GLU A 47 4.99 -14.06 5.25
N LYS A 48 4.75 -13.18 6.24
CA LYS A 48 4.88 -13.52 7.66
C LYS A 48 3.77 -14.47 8.16
N MET A 49 2.52 -14.29 7.75
CA MET A 49 1.37 -15.12 8.12
C MET A 49 1.42 -16.49 7.45
N GLU A 50 1.85 -16.57 6.19
CA GLU A 50 2.11 -17.86 5.54
C GLU A 50 3.25 -18.62 6.25
N ARG A 51 4.31 -17.91 6.66
CA ARG A 51 5.41 -18.50 7.45
C ARG A 51 4.99 -18.91 8.87
N GLU A 52 4.07 -18.18 9.50
CA GLU A 52 3.54 -18.50 10.84
C GLU A 52 2.49 -19.62 10.81
N ALA A 53 1.72 -19.75 9.72
CA ALA A 53 0.80 -20.88 9.51
C ALA A 53 1.54 -22.21 9.28
N GLN A 54 2.68 -22.17 8.58
CA GLN A 54 3.53 -23.35 8.37
C GLN A 54 4.19 -23.86 9.68
N LYS A 55 4.39 -22.98 10.66
CA LYS A 55 5.07 -23.33 11.92
C LYS A 55 4.17 -24.04 12.95
N LYS A 56 2.84 -24.01 12.78
CA LYS A 56 1.89 -24.67 13.71
C LYS A 56 1.54 -26.12 13.37
N GLN A 57 1.93 -26.63 12.19
CA GLN A 57 1.66 -28.02 11.79
C GLN A 57 2.86 -28.97 12.01
N GLY A 58 3.87 -28.54 12.77
CA GLY A 58 5.10 -29.29 13.02
C GLY A 58 5.45 -29.49 14.50
N CYS A 59 4.48 -29.38 15.42
CA CYS A 59 4.70 -29.87 16.78
C CYS A 59 4.56 -31.39 16.77
N ARG A 60 5.70 -32.04 16.57
CA ARG A 60 5.93 -33.48 16.74
C ARG A 60 5.60 -33.91 18.17
#